data_AF-A0A5C5TPR0-F1
#
_entry.id   AF-A0A5C5TPR0-F1
#
_cell.length_a   1.000
_cell.length_b   1.000
_cell.length_c   1.000
_cell.angle_alpha   90.00
_cell.angle_beta   90.00
_cell.angle_gamma   90.00
#
_symmetry.space_group_name_H-M   'P 1'
#
loop_
_entity.id
_entity.type
_entity.pdbx_description
1 polymer ?
#
loop_
_entity_poly.entity_id
_entity_poly.type
_entity_poly.pdbx_seq_one_letter_code
_entity_poly.pdbx_strand_id
1 'polypeptide(L)'
;MKTLSTQDVIYAFSRLNNPVMHVQPGDTVSIETYDCFKNQISSADQEVSAIDWNEINPATGPIFIEGAAYGDLLKVTIDNLEIGDQGVMVTGPELGVMGHRMEKMESKLIPIKDGKAIFNEQLHLPLNPMIGVIGVAPEGEPVSCGTPGAHGGNMDTKLITKGATLYFPVFAEGALFALGDFHAAMGDGEVSVSGIEVPGRATVTFDVIKGLHSKYPVLQNADGVALLVSAMTLDEAVKIAVEEMIDLLLPHTDLTVSEMTMLMSAAGETQISQVVDPLVTVRFFVPQHVLDSLDIKLFV
;
A
#
# COMPACT_ATOMS: atom_id res chain seq x y z
N MET A 1 -17.84 -3.39 -15.94
CA MET A 1 -16.69 -2.87 -15.18
C MET A 1 -16.75 -1.36 -15.24
N LYS A 2 -16.82 -0.69 -14.07
CA LYS A 2 -16.80 0.78 -13.98
C LYS A 2 -15.34 1.25 -14.13
N THR A 3 -15.12 2.46 -14.63
CA THR A 3 -13.78 3.06 -14.72
C THR A 3 -13.77 4.40 -14.01
N LEU A 4 -12.78 4.63 -13.16
CA LEU A 4 -12.49 5.90 -12.51
C LEU A 4 -11.20 6.47 -13.11
N SER A 5 -11.29 7.65 -13.70
CA SER A 5 -10.15 8.33 -14.35
C SER A 5 -9.31 9.11 -13.35
N THR A 6 -8.13 9.54 -13.76
CA THR A 6 -7.19 10.31 -12.95
C THR A 6 -7.67 11.73 -12.54
N GLN A 7 -8.86 12.18 -12.92
CA GLN A 7 -9.34 13.54 -12.60
C GLN A 7 -9.83 13.68 -11.15
N ASP A 8 -10.25 12.57 -10.55
CA ASP A 8 -10.90 12.53 -9.25
C ASP A 8 -9.89 12.09 -8.18
N VAL A 9 -9.02 13.00 -7.76
CA VAL A 9 -7.94 12.72 -6.80
C VAL A 9 -8.13 13.43 -5.46
N ILE A 10 -7.63 12.80 -4.41
CA ILE A 10 -7.49 13.34 -3.06
C ILE A 10 -6.01 13.36 -2.67
N TYR A 11 -5.66 14.28 -1.77
CA TYR A 11 -4.31 14.37 -1.16
C TYR A 11 -4.34 14.08 0.34
N ALA A 12 -5.53 13.80 0.88
CA ALA A 12 -5.72 13.34 2.24
C ALA A 12 -6.90 12.38 2.31
N PHE A 13 -6.70 11.24 2.97
CA PHE A 13 -7.79 10.35 3.36
C PHE A 13 -8.63 11.03 4.44
N SER A 14 -9.94 11.13 4.21
CA SER A 14 -10.85 11.84 5.10
C SER A 14 -12.28 11.36 4.92
N ARG A 15 -13.00 11.22 6.04
CA ARG A 15 -14.45 11.00 6.05
C ARG A 15 -15.28 12.19 5.53
N LEU A 16 -14.64 13.34 5.31
CA LEU A 16 -15.28 14.54 4.77
C LEU A 16 -15.18 14.63 3.24
N ASN A 17 -14.41 13.74 2.60
CA ASN A 17 -14.29 13.73 1.14
C ASN A 17 -15.61 13.25 0.53
N ASN A 18 -16.12 13.99 -0.46
CA ASN A 18 -17.30 13.56 -1.21
C ASN A 18 -16.93 12.38 -2.10
N PRO A 19 -17.71 11.28 -2.10
CA PRO A 19 -17.45 10.15 -2.97
C PRO A 19 -17.67 10.52 -4.43
N VAL A 20 -16.79 10.04 -5.30
CA VAL A 20 -16.83 10.27 -6.75
C VAL A 20 -17.47 9.10 -7.51
N MET A 21 -17.62 7.96 -6.84
CA MET A 21 -18.27 6.77 -7.36
C MET A 21 -18.90 5.96 -6.22
N HIS A 22 -20.05 5.35 -6.50
CA HIS A 22 -20.71 4.37 -5.61
C HIS A 22 -20.67 2.97 -6.25
N VAL A 23 -20.36 1.95 -5.44
CA VAL A 23 -20.26 0.56 -5.88
C VAL A 23 -20.92 -0.39 -4.88
N GLN A 24 -21.44 -1.51 -5.39
CA GLN A 24 -21.98 -2.58 -4.56
C GLN A 24 -20.88 -3.59 -4.21
N PRO A 25 -20.96 -4.31 -3.08
CA PRO A 25 -20.14 -5.49 -2.86
C PRO A 25 -20.25 -6.46 -4.05
N GLY A 26 -19.12 -6.96 -4.53
CA GLY A 26 -18.97 -7.75 -5.75
C GLY A 26 -18.69 -6.94 -7.03
N ASP A 27 -18.78 -5.61 -7.01
CA ASP A 27 -18.44 -4.78 -8.16
C ASP A 27 -16.92 -4.73 -8.39
N THR A 28 -16.53 -4.80 -9.67
CA THR A 28 -15.16 -4.57 -10.15
C THR A 28 -15.02 -3.18 -10.78
N VAL A 29 -13.99 -2.44 -10.37
CA VAL A 29 -13.66 -1.10 -10.85
C VAL A 29 -12.23 -1.08 -11.40
N SER A 30 -12.06 -0.39 -12.52
CA SER A 30 -10.75 -0.03 -13.05
C SER A 30 -10.42 1.41 -12.64
N ILE A 31 -9.30 1.65 -11.97
CA ILE A 31 -8.93 2.93 -11.37
C ILE A 31 -7.60 3.35 -11.99
N GLU A 32 -7.58 4.49 -12.69
CA GLU A 32 -6.38 5.08 -13.31
C GLU A 32 -5.75 6.09 -12.35
N THR A 33 -4.42 6.11 -12.26
CA THR A 33 -3.68 7.00 -11.36
C THR A 33 -2.61 7.78 -12.11
N TYR A 34 -2.30 8.98 -11.60
CA TYR A 34 -1.01 9.59 -11.88
C TYR A 34 0.12 8.84 -11.16
N ASP A 35 1.37 9.16 -11.49
CA ASP A 35 2.49 8.91 -10.57
C ASP A 35 2.38 9.78 -9.30
N CYS A 36 3.25 9.53 -8.32
CA CYS A 36 3.24 10.26 -7.04
C CYS A 36 3.54 11.77 -7.19
N PHE A 37 4.14 12.20 -8.31
CA PHE A 37 4.39 13.60 -8.64
C PHE A 37 3.31 14.20 -9.54
N LYS A 38 2.17 13.53 -9.72
CA LYS A 38 1.08 13.95 -10.62
C LYS A 38 1.52 14.08 -12.09
N ASN A 39 2.47 13.25 -12.52
CA ASN A 39 3.13 13.26 -13.82
C ASN A 39 3.84 14.59 -14.15
N GLN A 40 4.20 15.38 -13.13
CA GLN A 40 4.84 16.68 -13.35
C GLN A 40 6.24 16.52 -13.93
N ILE A 41 6.97 15.44 -13.63
CA ILE A 41 8.35 15.22 -14.07
C ILE A 41 8.36 14.46 -15.39
N SER A 42 8.57 15.18 -16.49
CA SER A 42 8.48 14.60 -17.85
C SER A 42 9.80 14.62 -18.63
N SER A 43 10.83 15.31 -18.12
CA SER A 43 12.15 15.41 -18.76
C SER A 43 13.28 15.34 -17.73
N ALA A 44 14.43 14.82 -18.13
CA ALA A 44 15.61 14.74 -17.28
C ALA A 44 16.23 16.12 -16.94
N ASP A 45 15.93 17.13 -17.76
CA ASP A 45 16.41 18.51 -17.56
C ASP A 45 15.47 19.33 -16.66
N GLN A 46 14.34 18.76 -16.24
CA GLN A 46 13.39 19.45 -15.37
C GLN A 46 13.94 19.52 -13.93
N GLU A 47 14.05 20.73 -13.41
CA GLU A 47 14.42 20.94 -12.02
C GLU A 47 13.32 20.41 -11.09
N VAL A 48 13.70 19.53 -10.15
CA VAL A 48 12.76 18.98 -9.15
C VAL A 48 12.16 20.07 -8.27
N SER A 49 12.89 21.16 -8.02
CA SER A 49 12.38 22.33 -7.29
C SER A 49 11.21 23.04 -7.98
N ALA A 50 10.94 22.75 -9.26
CA ALA A 50 9.86 23.36 -10.02
C ALA A 50 8.53 22.62 -9.91
N ILE A 51 8.45 21.46 -9.22
CA ILE A 51 7.19 20.74 -9.02
C ILE A 51 6.34 21.40 -7.92
N ASP A 52 5.02 21.31 -8.05
CA ASP A 52 4.09 21.69 -6.98
C ASP A 52 4.04 20.60 -5.92
N TRP A 53 4.71 20.85 -4.80
CA TRP A 53 4.76 19.95 -3.65
C TRP A 53 3.42 19.84 -2.90
N ASN A 54 2.43 20.69 -3.20
CA ASN A 54 1.08 20.53 -2.66
C ASN A 54 0.26 19.50 -3.44
N GLU A 55 0.77 19.04 -4.59
CA GLU A 55 0.11 18.09 -5.48
C GLU A 55 0.86 16.74 -5.56
N ILE A 56 1.50 16.33 -4.46
CA ILE A 56 2.19 15.04 -4.34
C ILE A 56 1.30 13.97 -3.70
N ASN A 57 1.55 12.71 -4.03
CA ASN A 57 0.80 11.53 -3.62
C ASN A 57 -0.72 11.62 -3.90
N PRO A 58 -1.15 11.96 -5.14
CA PRO A 58 -2.56 11.93 -5.49
C PRO A 58 -3.11 10.49 -5.45
N ALA A 59 -4.12 10.26 -4.62
CA ALA A 59 -4.89 9.01 -4.62
C ALA A 59 -6.22 9.23 -5.37
N THR A 60 -6.52 8.38 -6.34
CA THR A 60 -7.75 8.42 -7.13
C THR A 60 -8.91 7.82 -6.33
N GLY A 61 -9.99 8.60 -6.16
CA GLY A 61 -11.11 8.27 -5.27
C GLY A 61 -11.74 9.53 -4.62
N PRO A 62 -12.51 9.37 -3.51
CA PRO A 62 -12.85 8.11 -2.87
C PRO A 62 -14.06 7.43 -3.50
N ILE A 63 -14.03 6.10 -3.51
CA ILE A 63 -15.14 5.23 -3.89
C ILE A 63 -15.93 4.87 -2.63
N PHE A 64 -17.24 5.04 -2.67
CA PHE A 64 -18.16 4.62 -1.63
C PHE A 64 -18.65 3.20 -1.89
N ILE A 65 -18.45 2.30 -0.92
CA ILE A 65 -18.89 0.89 -0.99
C ILE A 65 -20.18 0.74 -0.20
N GLU A 66 -21.27 0.44 -0.90
CA GLU A 66 -22.60 0.30 -0.30
C GLU A 66 -22.63 -0.80 0.77
N GLY A 67 -23.17 -0.47 1.94
CA GLY A 67 -23.30 -1.40 3.07
C GLY A 67 -22.05 -1.58 3.96
N ALA A 68 -20.92 -0.95 3.61
CA ALA A 68 -19.75 -0.86 4.48
C ALA A 68 -20.01 0.12 5.63
N ALA A 69 -19.88 -0.35 6.87
CA ALA A 69 -20.11 0.44 8.08
C ALA A 69 -18.94 0.29 9.06
N TYR A 70 -18.88 1.20 10.03
CA TYR A 70 -17.84 1.17 11.08
C TYR A 70 -17.76 -0.22 11.74
N GLY A 71 -16.53 -0.75 11.83
CA GLY A 71 -16.25 -2.05 12.44
C GLY A 71 -16.36 -3.25 11.50
N ASP A 72 -16.82 -3.07 10.26
CA ASP A 72 -16.66 -4.06 9.20
C ASP A 72 -15.22 -4.08 8.66
N LEU A 73 -14.93 -5.06 7.80
CA LEU A 73 -13.76 -5.04 6.93
C LEU A 73 -14.18 -4.79 5.48
N LEU A 74 -13.49 -3.86 4.81
CA LEU A 74 -13.53 -3.74 3.37
C LEU A 74 -12.51 -4.72 2.78
N LYS A 75 -12.99 -5.67 1.98
CA LYS A 75 -12.14 -6.59 1.21
C LYS A 75 -11.90 -6.00 -0.18
N VAL A 76 -10.64 -5.87 -0.57
CA VAL A 76 -10.21 -5.33 -1.86
C VAL A 76 -9.30 -6.34 -2.53
N THR A 77 -9.79 -6.99 -3.60
CA THR A 77 -9.00 -7.94 -4.38
C THR A 77 -8.36 -7.21 -5.56
N ILE A 78 -7.04 -7.33 -5.73
CA ILE A 78 -6.31 -6.73 -6.85
C ILE A 78 -6.29 -7.71 -8.02
N ASP A 79 -7.20 -7.54 -8.96
CA ASP A 79 -7.37 -8.44 -10.11
C ASP A 79 -6.27 -8.24 -11.16
N ASN A 80 -5.86 -6.99 -11.39
CA ASN A 80 -4.83 -6.65 -12.37
C ASN A 80 -4.15 -5.32 -12.05
N LEU A 81 -2.88 -5.19 -12.44
CA LEU A 81 -2.12 -3.95 -12.44
C LEU A 81 -1.52 -3.72 -13.82
N GLU A 82 -1.62 -2.49 -14.30
CA GLU A 82 -0.97 -1.99 -15.50
C GLU A 82 -0.21 -0.72 -15.14
N ILE A 83 0.95 -0.50 -15.78
CA ILE A 83 1.83 0.63 -15.51
C ILE A 83 2.22 1.32 -16.82
N GLY A 84 2.60 2.60 -16.73
CA GLY A 84 3.20 3.35 -17.81
C GLY A 84 4.52 2.74 -18.31
N ASP A 85 5.00 3.24 -19.45
CA ASP A 85 6.24 2.80 -20.11
C ASP A 85 7.47 3.63 -19.73
N GLN A 86 7.31 4.60 -18.83
CA GLN A 86 8.37 5.43 -18.29
C GLN A 86 8.08 5.72 -16.82
N GLY A 87 9.06 5.44 -15.97
CA GLY A 87 9.02 5.85 -14.57
C GLY A 87 9.98 6.97 -14.23
N VAL A 88 9.88 7.46 -13.00
CA VAL A 88 10.70 8.52 -12.44
C VAL A 88 11.20 8.08 -11.07
N MET A 89 12.44 8.41 -10.75
CA MET A 89 12.94 8.37 -9.37
C MET A 89 13.37 9.77 -8.97
N VAL A 90 13.16 10.14 -7.71
CA VAL A 90 13.62 11.42 -7.12
C VAL A 90 14.33 11.14 -5.81
N THR A 91 15.41 11.85 -5.54
CA THR A 91 16.09 11.85 -4.24
C THR A 91 16.83 13.16 -4.03
N GLY A 92 17.34 13.41 -2.82
CA GLY A 92 18.10 14.63 -2.54
C GLY A 92 18.42 14.84 -1.06
N PRO A 93 18.92 16.04 -0.69
CA PRO A 93 19.32 16.38 0.66
C PRO A 93 18.18 16.13 1.65
N GLU A 94 18.50 15.50 2.79
CA GLU A 94 17.56 15.16 3.86
C GLU A 94 16.39 14.23 3.46
N LEU A 95 16.40 13.66 2.25
CA LEU A 95 15.41 12.68 1.80
C LEU A 95 15.94 11.25 1.91
N GLY A 96 15.09 10.35 2.41
CA GLY A 96 15.42 8.95 2.61
C GLY A 96 16.63 8.73 3.52
N VAL A 97 17.19 7.52 3.50
CA VAL A 97 18.28 7.11 4.40
C VAL A 97 19.61 7.79 4.04
N MET A 98 19.81 8.09 2.76
CA MET A 98 21.07 8.57 2.20
C MET A 98 21.09 10.08 1.93
N GLY A 99 20.00 10.80 2.21
CA GLY A 99 19.88 12.24 1.92
C GLY A 99 20.97 13.10 2.55
N HIS A 100 21.46 12.73 3.74
CA HIS A 100 22.57 13.43 4.42
C HIS A 100 23.91 13.44 3.64
N ARG A 101 24.02 12.65 2.56
CA ARG A 101 25.21 12.58 1.69
C ARG A 101 25.01 13.24 0.33
N MET A 102 23.86 13.85 0.09
CA MET A 102 23.50 14.46 -1.18
C MET A 102 23.55 15.98 -1.06
N GLU A 103 24.01 16.65 -2.12
CA GLU A 103 24.18 18.11 -2.13
C GLU A 103 23.02 18.84 -2.83
N LYS A 104 22.24 18.13 -3.65
CA LYS A 104 21.15 18.70 -4.45
C LYS A 104 20.09 17.64 -4.77
N MET A 105 18.88 18.11 -5.06
CA MET A 105 17.81 17.26 -5.58
C MET A 105 18.20 16.72 -6.96
N GLU A 106 17.94 15.45 -7.19
CA GLU A 106 18.14 14.79 -8.47
C GLU A 106 16.90 13.98 -8.84
N SER A 107 16.54 14.00 -10.13
CA SER A 107 15.56 13.10 -10.70
C SER A 107 16.19 12.24 -11.79
N LYS A 108 15.60 11.07 -12.02
CA LYS A 108 16.02 10.17 -13.08
C LYS A 108 14.83 9.54 -13.76
N LEU A 109 14.71 9.75 -15.07
CA LEU A 109 13.74 9.03 -15.89
C LEU A 109 14.25 7.61 -16.13
N ILE A 110 13.36 6.64 -15.95
CA ILE A 110 13.62 5.21 -16.10
C ILE A 110 12.69 4.64 -17.18
N PRO A 111 13.17 4.45 -18.41
CA PRO A 111 12.38 3.79 -19.45
C PRO A 111 12.02 2.36 -19.04
N ILE A 112 10.80 1.92 -19.35
CA ILE A 112 10.33 0.55 -19.16
C ILE A 112 10.19 -0.09 -20.54
N LYS A 113 11.06 -1.05 -20.83
CA LYS A 113 11.14 -1.71 -22.14
C LYS A 113 11.31 -3.21 -21.97
N ASP A 114 10.59 -3.98 -22.80
CA ASP A 114 10.66 -5.45 -22.81
C ASP A 114 10.48 -6.08 -21.41
N GLY A 115 9.57 -5.52 -20.61
CA GLY A 115 9.27 -5.99 -19.26
C GLY A 115 10.36 -5.73 -18.23
N LYS A 116 11.21 -4.70 -18.44
CA LYS A 116 12.29 -4.31 -17.53
C LYS A 116 12.38 -2.81 -17.37
N ALA A 117 12.77 -2.35 -16.18
CA ALA A 117 13.11 -0.96 -15.92
C ALA A 117 14.60 -0.73 -16.25
N ILE A 118 14.89 0.16 -17.19
CA ILE A 118 16.23 0.40 -17.72
C ILE A 118 16.92 1.47 -16.87
N PHE A 119 17.63 1.06 -15.82
CA PHE A 119 18.31 1.99 -14.91
C PHE A 119 19.50 2.68 -15.59
N ASN A 120 20.31 1.90 -16.33
CA ASN A 120 21.36 2.40 -17.23
C ASN A 120 21.66 1.35 -18.31
N GLU A 121 22.67 1.59 -19.15
CA GLU A 121 23.04 0.69 -20.26
C GLU A 121 23.44 -0.73 -19.83
N GLN A 122 23.83 -0.92 -18.57
CA GLN A 122 24.31 -2.20 -18.02
C GLN A 122 23.29 -2.88 -17.11
N LEU A 123 22.49 -2.10 -16.37
CA LEU A 123 21.59 -2.57 -15.33
C LEU A 123 20.13 -2.38 -15.75
N HIS A 124 19.46 -3.51 -15.99
CA HIS A 124 18.02 -3.57 -16.24
C HIS A 124 17.37 -4.35 -15.10
N LEU A 125 16.44 -3.71 -14.39
CA LEU A 125 15.78 -4.30 -13.23
C LEU A 125 14.55 -5.11 -13.68
N PRO A 126 14.28 -6.27 -13.05
CA PRO A 126 12.98 -6.91 -13.20
C PRO A 126 11.89 -5.99 -12.64
N LEU A 127 10.71 -6.01 -13.26
CA LEU A 127 9.55 -5.30 -12.74
C LEU A 127 8.94 -6.08 -11.57
N ASN A 128 8.50 -5.36 -10.56
CA ASN A 128 7.62 -5.87 -9.51
C ASN A 128 6.51 -4.84 -9.23
N PRO A 129 5.55 -4.69 -10.17
CA PRO A 129 4.54 -3.63 -10.08
C PRO A 129 3.70 -3.74 -8.81
N MET A 130 3.55 -2.62 -8.12
CA MET A 130 2.81 -2.54 -6.85
C MET A 130 2.11 -1.19 -6.69
N ILE A 131 1.22 -1.11 -5.71
CA ILE A 131 0.51 0.10 -5.29
C ILE A 131 1.08 0.55 -3.94
N GLY A 132 1.63 1.77 -3.87
CA GLY A 132 2.21 2.38 -2.66
C GLY A 132 1.15 2.96 -1.73
N VAL A 133 0.28 3.80 -2.30
CA VAL A 133 -0.85 4.42 -1.60
C VAL A 133 -2.14 3.65 -1.86
N ILE A 134 -2.69 3.01 -0.83
CA ILE A 134 -4.01 2.37 -0.89
C ILE A 134 -4.65 2.37 0.48
N GLY A 135 -5.91 2.79 0.57
CA GLY A 135 -6.56 2.89 1.87
C GLY A 135 -8.01 3.33 1.85
N VAL A 136 -8.53 3.56 3.05
CA VAL A 136 -9.90 4.00 3.35
C VAL A 136 -9.85 5.29 4.17
N ALA A 137 -10.98 5.96 4.38
CA ALA A 137 -11.03 7.10 5.29
C ALA A 137 -10.65 6.67 6.72
N PRO A 138 -9.81 7.45 7.42
CA PRO A 138 -9.36 7.12 8.77
C PRO A 138 -10.44 7.35 9.83
N GLU A 139 -10.22 6.76 11.00
CA GLU A 139 -10.88 7.18 12.22
C GLU A 139 -10.32 8.55 12.64
N GLY A 140 -11.19 9.55 12.83
CA GLY A 140 -10.76 10.86 13.32
C GLY A 140 -10.49 11.89 12.22
N GLU A 141 -9.39 12.62 12.36
CA GLU A 141 -9.02 13.75 11.50
C GLU A 141 -8.49 13.29 10.13
N PRO A 142 -8.51 14.16 9.10
CA PRO A 142 -7.89 13.87 7.81
C PRO A 142 -6.41 13.51 7.95
N VAL A 143 -5.96 12.52 7.17
CA VAL A 143 -4.54 12.09 7.12
C VAL A 143 -4.01 12.26 5.70
N SER A 144 -2.83 12.87 5.56
CA SER A 144 -2.16 13.02 4.25
C SER A 144 -2.03 11.68 3.54
N CYS A 145 -2.19 11.66 2.21
CA CYS A 145 -1.98 10.44 1.42
C CYS A 145 -0.54 9.88 1.57
N GLY A 146 0.44 10.74 1.89
CA GLY A 146 1.82 10.36 2.18
C GLY A 146 2.09 9.92 3.63
N THR A 147 1.07 9.66 4.44
CA THR A 147 1.26 9.14 5.81
C THR A 147 0.43 7.87 6.00
N PRO A 148 1.07 6.71 6.24
CA PRO A 148 0.33 5.49 6.46
C PRO A 148 -0.28 5.40 7.86
N GLY A 149 -1.12 4.41 8.07
CA GLY A 149 -1.65 4.05 9.39
C GLY A 149 -2.65 2.90 9.34
N ALA A 150 -3.50 2.80 10.36
CA ALA A 150 -4.54 1.77 10.45
C ALA A 150 -5.52 1.76 9.25
N HIS A 151 -5.65 2.89 8.55
CA HIS A 151 -6.51 3.07 7.38
C HIS A 151 -5.85 2.69 6.05
N GLY A 152 -4.61 2.21 6.07
CA GLY A 152 -3.77 2.06 4.88
C GLY A 152 -2.94 3.31 4.66
N GLY A 153 -3.07 3.95 3.49
CA GLY A 153 -2.29 5.12 3.10
C GLY A 153 -0.97 4.71 2.45
N ASN A 154 0.10 5.47 2.68
CA ASN A 154 1.42 5.25 2.06
C ASN A 154 2.19 4.08 2.69
N MET A 155 1.73 2.86 2.44
CA MET A 155 2.29 1.68 3.10
C MET A 155 3.53 1.15 2.38
N ASP A 156 3.74 1.55 1.13
CA ASP A 156 4.85 1.14 0.25
C ASP A 156 5.28 -0.30 0.47
N THR A 157 4.31 -1.18 0.33
CA THR A 157 4.49 -2.60 0.57
C THR A 157 4.49 -3.34 -0.75
N LYS A 158 5.65 -3.86 -1.15
CA LYS A 158 5.85 -4.59 -2.42
C LYS A 158 4.96 -5.82 -2.63
N LEU A 159 4.26 -6.28 -1.58
CA LEU A 159 3.29 -7.39 -1.67
C LEU A 159 1.90 -6.95 -2.16
N ILE A 160 1.62 -5.64 -2.22
CA ILE A 160 0.37 -5.04 -2.72
C ILE A 160 0.41 -5.08 -4.25
N THR A 161 0.27 -6.29 -4.79
CA THR A 161 0.40 -6.59 -6.22
C THR A 161 -0.80 -7.38 -6.73
N LYS A 162 -0.81 -7.69 -8.03
CA LYS A 162 -1.82 -8.53 -8.66
C LYS A 162 -1.98 -9.87 -7.92
N GLY A 163 -3.23 -10.24 -7.64
CA GLY A 163 -3.61 -11.46 -6.92
C GLY A 163 -3.62 -11.31 -5.40
N ALA A 164 -3.13 -10.20 -4.84
CA ALA A 164 -3.27 -9.91 -3.43
C ALA A 164 -4.69 -9.43 -3.11
N THR A 165 -5.15 -9.74 -1.90
CA THR A 165 -6.37 -9.21 -1.30
C THR A 165 -6.01 -8.44 -0.05
N LEU A 166 -6.50 -7.21 0.07
CA LEU A 166 -6.36 -6.40 1.27
C LEU A 166 -7.68 -6.36 2.04
N TYR A 167 -7.58 -6.37 3.37
CA TYR A 167 -8.69 -6.21 4.29
C TYR A 167 -8.43 -4.96 5.12
N PHE A 168 -9.23 -3.92 4.89
CA PHE A 168 -9.12 -2.66 5.61
C PHE A 168 -10.20 -2.54 6.70
N PRO A 169 -9.86 -2.14 7.92
CA PRO A 169 -10.87 -1.72 8.88
C PRO A 169 -11.67 -0.54 8.36
N VAL A 170 -12.99 -0.66 8.40
CA VAL A 170 -13.89 0.43 8.01
C VAL A 170 -14.10 1.37 9.19
N PHE A 171 -13.70 2.63 9.04
CA PHE A 171 -13.85 3.69 10.05
C PHE A 171 -14.92 4.74 9.70
N ALA A 172 -15.34 4.77 8.43
CA ALA A 172 -16.34 5.70 7.92
C ALA A 172 -17.37 4.95 7.08
N GLU A 173 -18.59 5.47 7.02
CA GLU A 173 -19.64 4.92 6.16
C GLU A 173 -19.17 4.85 4.70
N GLY A 174 -19.38 3.70 4.08
CA GLY A 174 -18.94 3.44 2.71
C GLY A 174 -17.44 3.23 2.54
N ALA A 175 -16.66 3.19 3.64
CA ALA A 175 -15.21 3.11 3.71
C ALA A 175 -14.44 4.27 3.06
N LEU A 176 -14.90 4.81 1.93
CA LEU A 176 -14.26 5.88 1.15
C LEU A 176 -12.86 5.48 0.68
N PHE A 177 -12.84 4.44 -0.15
CA PHE A 177 -11.62 3.81 -0.66
C PHE A 177 -10.93 4.67 -1.73
N ALA A 178 -9.61 4.82 -1.66
CA ALA A 178 -8.80 5.43 -2.71
C ALA A 178 -7.46 4.71 -2.86
N LEU A 179 -6.86 4.83 -4.05
CA LEU A 179 -5.53 4.30 -4.33
C LEU A 179 -4.74 5.21 -5.29
N GLY A 180 -3.42 5.14 -5.24
CA GLY A 180 -2.50 5.98 -6.01
C GLY A 180 -1.10 5.38 -6.01
N ASP A 181 -0.15 6.16 -6.51
CA ASP A 181 1.28 5.93 -6.29
C ASP A 181 1.77 4.53 -6.69
N PHE A 182 1.84 4.28 -8.00
CA PHE A 182 2.30 2.98 -8.49
C PHE A 182 3.81 3.00 -8.66
N HIS A 183 4.45 1.87 -8.32
CA HIS A 183 5.86 1.63 -8.62
C HIS A 183 6.00 0.54 -9.67
N ALA A 184 6.84 0.79 -10.67
CA ALA A 184 7.25 -0.25 -11.62
C ALA A 184 8.21 -1.26 -10.99
N ALA A 185 9.05 -0.76 -10.08
CA ALA A 185 9.85 -1.58 -9.18
C ALA A 185 10.18 -0.83 -7.88
N MET A 186 10.19 -1.56 -6.78
CA MET A 186 10.57 -1.03 -5.46
C MET A 186 11.16 -2.16 -4.58
N GLY A 187 12.17 -1.82 -3.79
CA GLY A 187 12.76 -2.73 -2.79
C GLY A 187 12.20 -2.48 -1.40
N ASP A 188 12.27 -3.50 -0.52
CA ASP A 188 11.94 -3.31 0.90
C ASP A 188 12.83 -2.20 1.50
N GLY A 189 12.18 -1.27 2.19
CA GLY A 189 12.79 -0.11 2.83
C GLY A 189 12.69 1.18 2.02
N GLU A 190 12.52 1.11 0.70
CA GLU A 190 12.38 2.29 -0.18
C GLU A 190 13.42 3.40 0.12
N VAL A 191 14.66 2.98 0.36
CA VAL A 191 15.66 3.79 1.11
C VAL A 191 16.02 5.14 0.49
N SER A 192 15.61 5.40 -0.75
CA SER A 192 15.92 6.62 -1.48
C SER A 192 14.89 7.73 -1.34
N VAL A 193 13.71 7.45 -0.77
CA VAL A 193 12.45 8.24 -0.74
C VAL A 193 11.46 7.94 -1.86
N SER A 194 11.87 7.19 -2.89
CA SER A 194 10.99 6.79 -3.99
C SER A 194 11.30 5.38 -4.46
N GLY A 195 10.27 4.72 -5.01
CA GLY A 195 10.38 3.61 -5.94
C GLY A 195 10.66 4.12 -7.36
N ILE A 196 10.39 3.28 -8.36
CA ILE A 196 10.30 3.73 -9.75
C ILE A 196 8.85 4.16 -10.01
N GLU A 197 8.57 5.43 -9.75
CA GLU A 197 7.26 6.07 -9.82
C GLU A 197 6.68 6.03 -11.23
N VAL A 198 5.46 5.54 -11.37
CA VAL A 198 4.76 5.44 -12.67
C VAL A 198 3.28 5.77 -12.55
N PRO A 199 2.66 6.34 -13.60
CA PRO A 199 1.22 6.29 -13.72
C PRO A 199 0.76 4.85 -13.88
N GLY A 200 -0.41 4.53 -13.34
CA GLY A 200 -0.88 3.16 -13.23
C GLY A 200 -2.37 3.00 -13.48
N ARG A 201 -2.79 1.74 -13.61
CA ARG A 201 -4.19 1.34 -13.60
C ARG A 201 -4.35 0.06 -12.81
N ALA A 202 -5.14 0.09 -11.74
CA ALA A 202 -5.56 -1.11 -11.02
C ALA A 202 -6.96 -1.53 -11.46
N THR A 203 -7.17 -2.84 -11.58
CA THR A 203 -8.52 -3.42 -11.60
C THR A 203 -8.73 -4.09 -10.25
N VAL A 204 -9.74 -3.63 -9.50
CA VAL A 204 -10.01 -4.10 -8.14
C VAL A 204 -11.47 -4.52 -7.98
N THR A 205 -11.68 -5.58 -7.22
CA THR A 205 -13.02 -6.06 -6.83
C THR A 205 -13.24 -5.83 -5.34
N PHE A 206 -14.37 -5.23 -5.00
CA PHE A 206 -14.73 -4.89 -3.63
C PHE A 206 -15.70 -5.91 -3.02
N ASP A 207 -15.57 -6.17 -1.73
CA ASP A 207 -16.57 -6.88 -0.93
C ASP A 207 -16.58 -6.34 0.51
N VAL A 208 -17.60 -6.67 1.30
CA VAL A 208 -17.73 -6.21 2.69
C VAL A 208 -17.94 -7.40 3.60
N ILE A 209 -17.06 -7.52 4.60
CA ILE A 209 -17.11 -8.60 5.58
C ILE A 209 -17.69 -8.04 6.87
N LYS A 210 -18.88 -8.53 7.22
CA LYS A 210 -19.67 -8.03 8.34
C LYS A 210 -19.25 -8.66 9.65
N GLY A 211 -19.09 -7.84 10.69
CA GLY A 211 -18.92 -8.32 12.06
C GLY A 211 -17.57 -8.99 12.38
N LEU A 212 -16.61 -8.93 11.45
CA LEU A 212 -15.22 -9.27 11.71
C LEU A 212 -14.39 -7.99 11.75
N HIS A 213 -13.34 -7.99 12.55
CA HIS A 213 -12.54 -6.80 12.82
C HIS A 213 -11.05 -7.13 12.78
N SER A 214 -10.28 -6.17 12.27
CA SER A 214 -8.83 -6.07 12.41
C SER A 214 -8.54 -4.60 12.74
N LYS A 215 -7.51 -4.32 13.53
CA LYS A 215 -7.12 -2.92 13.81
C LYS A 215 -6.27 -2.31 12.69
N TYR A 216 -5.65 -3.16 11.88
CA TYR A 216 -4.70 -2.75 10.85
C TYR A 216 -5.00 -3.47 9.53
N PRO A 217 -4.49 -2.95 8.39
CA PRO A 217 -4.64 -3.62 7.12
C PRO A 217 -4.03 -5.02 7.15
N VAL A 218 -4.79 -6.01 6.67
CA VAL A 218 -4.29 -7.37 6.45
C VAL A 218 -4.17 -7.59 4.95
N LEU A 219 -3.04 -8.14 4.51
CA LEU A 219 -2.83 -8.60 3.14
C LEU A 219 -2.80 -10.11 3.10
N GLN A 220 -3.48 -10.69 2.12
CA GLN A 220 -3.42 -12.12 1.82
C GLN A 220 -3.11 -12.33 0.34
N ASN A 221 -2.20 -13.25 0.05
CA ASN A 221 -1.90 -13.69 -1.31
C ASN A 221 -1.70 -15.21 -1.34
N ALA A 222 -1.17 -15.75 -2.44
CA ALA A 222 -0.93 -17.19 -2.58
C ALA A 222 0.16 -17.73 -1.63
N ASP A 223 1.07 -16.86 -1.18
CA ASP A 223 2.22 -17.25 -0.37
C ASP A 223 1.91 -17.20 1.13
N GLY A 224 0.91 -16.43 1.57
CA GLY A 224 0.50 -16.33 2.96
C GLY A 224 -0.26 -15.05 3.30
N VAL A 225 -0.19 -14.68 4.58
CA VAL A 225 -0.87 -13.50 5.14
C VAL A 225 0.15 -12.58 5.80
N ALA A 226 0.02 -11.28 5.60
CA ALA A 226 0.80 -10.24 6.25
C ALA A 226 -0.11 -9.25 6.98
N LEU A 227 0.24 -8.91 8.22
CA LEU A 227 -0.34 -7.77 8.92
C LEU A 227 0.58 -6.56 8.70
N LEU A 228 0.02 -5.45 8.21
CA LEU A 228 0.74 -4.23 7.85
C LEU A 228 0.59 -3.20 8.96
N VAL A 229 1.69 -2.72 9.54
CA VAL A 229 1.65 -1.77 10.64
C VAL A 229 2.63 -0.65 10.42
N SER A 230 2.16 0.58 10.66
CA SER A 230 2.98 1.78 10.61
C SER A 230 3.04 2.45 11.97
N ALA A 231 4.24 2.89 12.34
CA ALA A 231 4.49 3.58 13.61
C ALA A 231 5.66 4.56 13.48
N MET A 232 5.96 5.29 14.54
CA MET A 232 7.04 6.29 14.54
C MET A 232 8.42 5.64 14.40
N THR A 233 8.56 4.40 14.85
CA THR A 233 9.83 3.65 14.82
C THR A 233 9.63 2.22 14.34
N LEU A 234 10.69 1.63 13.78
CA LEU A 234 10.66 0.24 13.32
C LEU A 234 10.40 -0.71 14.49
N ASP A 235 11.05 -0.50 15.63
CA ASP A 235 10.87 -1.33 16.82
C ASP A 235 9.41 -1.35 17.30
N GLU A 236 8.76 -0.19 17.32
CA GLU A 236 7.35 -0.08 17.69
C GLU A 236 6.44 -0.77 16.67
N ALA A 237 6.65 -0.50 15.38
CA ALA A 237 5.86 -1.11 14.32
C ALA A 237 5.98 -2.65 14.33
N VAL A 238 7.19 -3.17 14.54
CA VAL A 238 7.46 -4.62 14.63
C VAL A 238 6.74 -5.24 15.82
N LYS A 239 6.84 -4.61 17.00
CA LYS A 239 6.19 -5.11 18.20
C LYS A 239 4.68 -5.23 17.99
N ILE A 240 4.05 -4.18 17.48
CA ILE A 240 2.60 -4.15 17.21
C ILE A 240 2.24 -5.21 16.15
N ALA A 241 2.99 -5.29 15.04
CA ALA A 241 2.69 -6.24 13.97
C ALA A 241 2.73 -7.70 14.44
N VAL A 242 3.68 -8.06 15.30
CA VAL A 242 3.80 -9.42 15.86
C VAL A 242 2.66 -9.69 16.86
N GLU A 243 2.41 -8.77 17.80
CA GLU A 243 1.35 -8.94 18.81
C GLU A 243 -0.02 -9.08 18.14
N GLU A 244 -0.37 -8.20 17.21
CA GLU A 244 -1.67 -8.21 16.53
C GLU A 244 -1.83 -9.39 15.58
N MET A 245 -0.76 -9.88 14.93
CA MET A 245 -0.88 -11.12 14.13
C MET A 245 -1.13 -12.33 15.03
N ILE A 246 -0.42 -12.44 16.17
CA ILE A 246 -0.66 -13.52 17.12
C ILE A 246 -2.10 -13.46 17.63
N ASP A 247 -2.58 -12.28 18.02
CA ASP A 247 -3.95 -12.09 18.49
C ASP A 247 -5.01 -12.36 17.40
N LEU A 248 -4.67 -12.13 16.12
CA LEU A 248 -5.53 -12.47 14.99
C LEU A 248 -5.63 -13.98 14.76
N LEU A 249 -4.51 -14.71 14.88
CA LEU A 249 -4.45 -16.14 14.56
C LEU A 249 -4.87 -17.04 15.73
N LEU A 250 -4.52 -16.66 16.96
CA LEU A 250 -4.71 -17.49 18.15
C LEU A 250 -6.15 -17.99 18.35
N PRO A 251 -7.21 -17.19 18.15
CA PRO A 251 -8.60 -17.63 18.31
C PRO A 251 -9.02 -18.76 17.36
N HIS A 252 -8.24 -19.03 16.31
CA HIS A 252 -8.50 -20.09 15.33
C HIS A 252 -7.78 -21.40 15.68
N THR A 253 -7.12 -21.48 16.83
CA THR A 253 -6.29 -22.62 17.21
C THR A 253 -6.51 -23.03 18.67
N ASP A 254 -6.12 -24.25 19.02
CA ASP A 254 -6.04 -24.72 20.41
C ASP A 254 -4.67 -24.43 21.07
N LEU A 255 -3.79 -23.69 20.39
CA LEU A 255 -2.45 -23.39 20.90
C LEU A 255 -2.51 -22.42 22.07
N THR A 256 -1.59 -22.58 23.02
CA THR A 256 -1.35 -21.54 24.02
C THR A 256 -0.65 -20.34 23.38
N VAL A 257 -0.76 -19.16 24.02
CA VAL A 257 0.00 -17.96 23.62
C VAL A 257 1.49 -18.28 23.48
N SER A 258 2.06 -19.05 24.41
CA SER A 258 3.48 -19.42 24.36
C SER A 258 3.83 -20.29 23.16
N GLU A 259 2.98 -21.27 22.80
CA GLU A 259 3.21 -22.11 21.62
C GLU A 259 3.06 -21.32 20.33
N MET A 260 2.03 -20.47 20.22
CA MET A 260 1.86 -19.60 19.07
C MET A 260 3.05 -18.65 18.92
N THR A 261 3.54 -18.04 20.01
CA THR A 261 4.73 -17.19 19.99
C THR A 261 5.98 -17.95 19.55
N MET A 262 6.20 -19.17 20.06
CA MET A 262 7.33 -20.02 19.63
C MET A 262 7.22 -20.38 18.15
N LEU A 263 6.01 -20.70 17.66
CA LEU A 263 5.75 -20.99 16.26
C LEU A 263 6.01 -19.76 15.37
N MET A 264 5.48 -18.60 15.73
CA MET A 264 5.72 -17.34 15.02
C MET A 264 7.21 -16.96 15.02
N SER A 265 7.95 -17.27 16.08
CA SER A 265 9.42 -17.09 16.08
C SER A 265 10.15 -18.07 15.16
N ALA A 266 9.59 -19.24 14.89
CA ALA A 266 10.23 -20.27 14.07
C ALA A 266 9.87 -20.15 12.58
N ALA A 267 8.67 -19.65 12.27
CA ALA A 267 8.11 -19.68 10.92
C ALA A 267 7.50 -18.34 10.45
N GLY A 268 7.21 -17.41 11.35
CA GLY A 268 6.79 -16.06 11.00
C GLY A 268 7.96 -15.19 10.58
N GLU A 269 7.68 -14.20 9.74
CA GLU A 269 8.71 -13.36 9.12
C GLU A 269 8.40 -11.88 9.37
N THR A 270 9.23 -11.23 10.19
CA THR A 270 9.23 -9.77 10.29
C THR A 270 9.95 -9.18 9.09
N GLN A 271 9.24 -8.38 8.29
CA GLN A 271 9.77 -7.79 7.07
C GLN A 271 9.50 -6.27 7.06
N ILE A 272 10.35 -5.51 6.38
CA ILE A 272 10.23 -4.04 6.26
C ILE A 272 9.50 -3.72 4.96
N SER A 273 8.57 -2.77 4.98
CA SER A 273 7.96 -2.20 3.79
C SER A 273 8.69 -0.93 3.35
N GLN A 274 8.64 0.14 4.16
CA GLN A 274 9.44 1.37 3.96
C GLN A 274 9.99 1.94 5.26
N VAL A 275 11.01 2.80 5.15
CA VAL A 275 11.62 3.54 6.29
C VAL A 275 11.79 5.03 6.04
N VAL A 276 11.07 5.60 5.07
CA VAL A 276 11.34 6.95 4.53
C VAL A 276 10.18 7.94 4.66
N ASP A 277 9.01 7.45 5.04
CA ASP A 277 7.81 8.26 5.26
C ASP A 277 7.73 8.90 6.66
N PRO A 278 6.73 9.76 6.93
CA PRO A 278 6.48 10.30 8.26
C PRO A 278 6.27 9.23 9.35
N LEU A 279 5.78 8.04 8.98
CA LEU A 279 5.76 6.83 9.81
C LEU A 279 6.39 5.70 9.01
N VAL A 280 7.21 4.87 9.65
CA VAL A 280 7.78 3.68 9.01
C VAL A 280 6.76 2.56 8.96
N THR A 281 6.83 1.70 7.94
CA THR A 281 5.90 0.58 7.78
C THR A 281 6.63 -0.75 7.76
N VAL A 282 6.13 -1.70 8.55
CA VAL A 282 6.58 -3.09 8.57
C VAL A 282 5.42 -4.02 8.31
N ARG A 283 5.75 -5.27 8.01
CA ARG A 283 4.78 -6.35 7.94
C ARG A 283 5.27 -7.58 8.70
N PHE A 284 4.36 -8.22 9.41
CA PHE A 284 4.62 -9.55 9.96
C PHE A 284 3.89 -10.58 9.10
N PHE A 285 4.67 -11.40 8.40
CA PHE A 285 4.19 -12.36 7.40
C PHE A 285 4.17 -13.78 7.96
N VAL A 286 3.07 -14.50 7.70
CA VAL A 286 2.87 -15.90 8.09
C VAL A 286 2.66 -16.71 6.80
N PRO A 287 3.57 -17.64 6.49
CA PRO A 287 3.47 -18.45 5.27
C PRO A 287 2.20 -19.30 5.21
N GLN A 288 1.65 -19.47 4.00
CA GLN A 288 0.40 -20.19 3.77
C GLN A 288 0.44 -21.62 4.31
N HIS A 289 1.58 -22.32 4.19
CA HIS A 289 1.70 -23.70 4.69
C HIS A 289 1.52 -23.82 6.21
N VAL A 290 1.81 -22.77 6.98
CA VAL A 290 1.56 -22.72 8.43
C VAL A 290 0.06 -22.61 8.68
N LEU A 291 -0.62 -21.71 7.95
CA LEU A 291 -2.07 -21.53 8.04
C LEU A 291 -2.82 -22.81 7.66
N ASP A 292 -2.42 -23.46 6.56
CA ASP A 292 -3.00 -24.71 6.08
C ASP A 292 -2.82 -25.85 7.09
N SER A 293 -1.63 -25.93 7.72
CA SER A 293 -1.33 -26.98 8.71
C SER A 293 -2.15 -26.83 10.00
N LEU A 294 -2.65 -25.63 10.28
CA LEU A 294 -3.49 -25.31 11.44
C LEU A 294 -4.98 -25.15 11.06
N ASP A 295 -5.35 -25.36 9.79
CA ASP A 295 -6.70 -25.11 9.22
C ASP A 295 -7.24 -23.70 9.53
N ILE A 296 -6.35 -22.70 9.56
CA ILE A 296 -6.74 -21.30 9.80
C ILE A 296 -7.28 -20.70 8.51
N LYS A 297 -8.51 -20.20 8.58
CA LYS A 297 -9.14 -19.42 7.51
C LYS A 297 -9.57 -18.07 8.08
N LEU A 298 -8.92 -17.02 7.61
CA LEU A 298 -9.25 -15.66 8.01
C LEU A 298 -10.38 -15.11 7.14
N PHE A 299 -11.31 -14.41 7.78
CA PHE A 299 -12.35 -13.61 7.14
C PHE A 299 -13.25 -14.35 6.13
N VAL A 300 -13.49 -15.65 6.37
CA VAL A 300 -14.42 -16.50 5.61
C VAL A 300 -15.80 -16.60 6.24
#